data_AF-A0A533XFH5-F1
#
_entry.id   AF-A0A533XFH5-F1
#
_cell.length_a   1.000
_cell.length_b   1.000
_cell.length_c   1.000
_cell.angle_alpha   90.00
_cell.angle_beta   90.00
_cell.angle_gamma   90.00
#
_symmetry.space_group_name_H-M   'P 1'
#
loop_
_entity.id
_entity.type
_entity.pdbx_description
1 polymer ?
#
loop_
_entity_poly.entity_id
_entity_poly.type
_entity_poly.pdbx_seq_one_letter_code
_entity_poly.pdbx_strand_id
1 'polypeptide(L)'
;MSEWDGLGKFLIFLGVIFTLMGALLILMGKLPSLGGGSGWLGKLPGDILIKRDNFTFYFPLTTSVLISVVVSLLLYLLSLFLRR
;
A
#
# COMPACT_ATOMS: atom_id res chain seq x y z
N MET A 1 -14.89 32.98 -1.36
CA MET A 1 -13.50 32.45 -1.38
C MET A 1 -13.37 31.07 -0.72
N SER A 2 -14.37 30.55 -0.01
CA SER A 2 -14.35 29.24 0.68
C SER A 2 -14.51 28.02 -0.24
N GLU A 3 -15.19 28.16 -1.39
CA GLU A 3 -15.53 27.03 -2.27
C GLU A 3 -14.31 26.44 -2.97
N TRP A 4 -13.34 27.28 -3.34
CA TRP A 4 -12.08 26.87 -3.97
C TRP A 4 -11.17 26.08 -3.02
N ASP A 5 -11.24 26.34 -1.71
CA ASP A 5 -10.46 25.62 -0.69
C ASP A 5 -10.97 24.17 -0.53
N GLY A 6 -12.29 23.97 -0.53
CA GLY A 6 -12.91 22.64 -0.51
C GLY A 6 -12.57 21.82 -1.76
N LEU A 7 -12.71 22.44 -2.94
CA LEU A 7 -12.34 21.82 -4.22
C LEU A 7 -10.85 21.45 -4.28
N GLY A 8 -9.96 22.34 -3.84
CA GLY A 8 -8.51 22.10 -3.82
C GLY A 8 -8.12 20.92 -2.91
N LYS A 9 -8.68 20.86 -1.70
CA LYS A 9 -8.45 19.74 -0.78
C LYS A 9 -8.98 18.41 -1.31
N PHE A 10 -10.16 18.42 -1.96
CA PHE A 10 -10.72 17.24 -2.59
C PHE A 10 -9.82 16.71 -3.71
N LEU A 11 -9.31 17.60 -4.58
CA LEU A 11 -8.37 17.26 -5.65
C LEU A 11 -7.07 16.64 -5.10
N ILE A 12 -6.51 17.20 -4.02
CA ILE A 12 -5.31 16.66 -3.36
C ILE A 12 -5.57 15.25 -2.83
N PHE A 13 -6.70 15.03 -2.15
CA PHE A 13 -7.07 13.72 -1.62
C PHE A 13 -7.19 12.67 -2.74
N LEU A 14 -7.85 13.04 -3.84
CA LEU A 14 -8.04 12.19 -5.01
C LEU A 14 -6.68 11.84 -5.67
N GLY A 15 -5.78 12.82 -5.79
CA GLY A 15 -4.42 12.60 -6.29
C GLY A 15 -3.59 11.65 -5.43
N VAL A 16 -3.73 11.73 -4.09
CA VAL A 16 -3.05 10.80 -3.18
C VAL A 16 -3.57 9.38 -3.37
N ILE A 17 -4.90 9.19 -3.48
CA ILE A 17 -5.50 7.87 -3.75
C ILE A 17 -4.97 7.28 -5.05
N PHE A 18 -4.99 8.04 -6.14
CA PHE A 18 -4.50 7.56 -7.44
C PHE A 18 -3.00 7.25 -7.41
N THR A 19 -2.20 8.07 -6.72
CA THR A 19 -0.76 7.82 -6.56
C THR A 19 -0.52 6.52 -5.80
N LEU A 20 -1.26 6.27 -4.72
CA LEU A 20 -1.18 5.03 -3.95
C LEU A 20 -1.60 3.81 -4.77
N MET A 21 -2.70 3.91 -5.53
CA MET A 21 -3.15 2.85 -6.43
C MET A 21 -2.12 2.56 -7.52
N GLY A 22 -1.54 3.61 -8.15
CA GLY A 22 -0.50 3.47 -9.15
C GLY A 22 0.77 2.81 -8.60
N ALA A 23 1.20 3.21 -7.40
CA ALA A 23 2.32 2.59 -6.69
C ALA A 23 2.05 1.11 -6.39
N LEU A 24 0.83 0.77 -5.94
CA LEU A 24 0.38 -0.61 -5.73
C LEU A 24 0.40 -1.44 -7.01
N LEU A 25 -0.08 -0.91 -8.14
CA LEU A 25 -0.06 -1.59 -9.43
C LEU A 25 1.36 -1.82 -9.94
N ILE A 26 2.26 -0.83 -9.80
CA ILE A 26 3.68 -0.97 -10.14
C ILE A 26 4.34 -2.03 -9.26
N LEU A 27 4.04 -2.04 -7.96
CA LEU A 27 4.55 -3.05 -7.02
C LEU A 27 4.01 -4.44 -7.37
N MET A 28 2.73 -4.57 -7.74
CA MET A 28 2.15 -5.84 -8.22
C MET A 28 2.80 -6.32 -9.52
N GLY A 29 3.11 -5.43 -10.46
CA GLY A 29 3.77 -5.77 -11.72
C GLY A 29 5.28 -6.06 -11.58
N LYS A 30 5.93 -5.49 -10.56
CA LYS A 30 7.36 -5.72 -10.26
C LYS A 30 7.60 -6.88 -9.30
N LEU A 31 6.58 -7.35 -8.59
CA LEU A 31 6.64 -8.58 -7.81
C LEU A 31 6.34 -9.77 -8.72
N PRO A 32 7.31 -10.68 -8.95
CA PRO A 32 7.05 -11.96 -9.61
C PRO A 32 6.02 -12.84 -8.85
N SER A 33 5.69 -12.48 -7.60
CA SER A 33 4.80 -13.21 -6.70
C SER A 33 3.31 -12.89 -6.83
N LEU A 34 2.93 -11.78 -7.49
CA LEU A 34 1.52 -11.35 -7.61
C LEU A 34 0.99 -11.41 -9.04
N GLY A 35 1.85 -11.44 -10.06
CA GLY A 35 1.48 -11.47 -11.46
C GLY A 35 1.95 -12.73 -12.20
N GLY A 36 1.12 -13.78 -12.21
CA GLY A 36 0.99 -14.74 -13.32
C GLY A 36 2.21 -15.50 -13.88
N GLY A 37 3.38 -15.46 -13.26
CA GLY A 37 4.59 -16.14 -13.75
C GLY A 37 4.87 -17.45 -13.04
N SER A 38 4.64 -18.57 -13.73
CA SER A 38 5.10 -19.91 -13.33
C SER A 38 6.64 -19.90 -13.17
N GLY A 39 7.12 -19.77 -11.93
CA GLY A 39 8.56 -19.70 -11.66
C GLY A 39 8.91 -19.41 -10.19
N TRP A 40 8.66 -20.39 -9.31
CA TRP A 40 9.36 -20.57 -8.03
C TRP A 40 9.26 -19.45 -6.95
N LEU A 41 8.16 -19.49 -6.19
CA LEU A 41 7.98 -18.99 -4.80
C LEU A 41 8.36 -17.52 -4.46
N GLY A 42 7.48 -16.57 -4.80
CA GLY A 42 6.51 -16.08 -3.81
C GLY A 42 7.02 -15.40 -2.52
N LYS A 43 8.09 -14.61 -2.51
CA LYS A 43 8.46 -13.77 -1.36
C LYS A 43 8.71 -12.33 -1.76
N LEU A 44 8.00 -11.37 -1.15
CA LEU A 44 8.52 -10.00 -1.09
C LEU A 44 9.83 -10.01 -0.30
N PRO A 45 10.86 -9.25 -0.70
CA PRO A 45 12.01 -9.01 0.17
C PRO A 45 11.51 -8.44 1.51
N GLY A 46 11.80 -9.14 2.61
CA GLY A 46 11.37 -8.79 3.97
C GLY A 46 10.21 -9.63 4.53
N ASP A 47 9.46 -10.37 3.70
CA ASP A 47 8.47 -11.33 4.20
C ASP A 47 9.17 -12.60 4.73
N ILE A 48 8.89 -12.97 5.98
CA ILE A 48 9.51 -14.14 6.62
C ILE A 48 8.67 -15.36 6.27
N LEU A 49 9.17 -16.21 5.36
CA LEU A 49 8.61 -17.53 5.09
C LEU A 49 9.57 -18.62 5.57
N ILE A 50 9.17 -19.31 6.62
CA ILE A 50 9.85 -20.50 7.17
C ILE A 50 9.07 -21.72 6.69
N LYS A 51 9.70 -22.55 5.86
CA LYS A 51 9.11 -23.79 5.35
C LYS A 51 9.92 -24.99 5.85
N ARG A 52 9.25 -25.93 6.51
CA ARG A 52 9.73 -27.24 6.97
C ARG A 52 8.78 -28.33 6.46
N ASP A 53 9.20 -29.59 6.53
CA ASP A 53 8.52 -30.74 5.93
C ASP A 53 7.03 -30.88 6.29
N ASN A 54 6.62 -30.43 7.49
CA ASN A 54 5.21 -30.40 7.94
C ASN A 54 4.77 -29.03 8.49
N PHE A 55 5.57 -27.97 8.32
CA PHE A 55 5.27 -26.66 8.93
C PHE A 55 5.62 -25.52 7.98
N THR A 56 4.64 -24.65 7.71
CA THR A 56 4.85 -23.44 6.92
C THR A 56 4.38 -22.24 7.73
N PHE A 57 5.30 -21.32 8.01
CA PHE A 57 5.00 -20.05 8.68
C PHE A 57 5.32 -18.90 7.74
N TYR A 58 4.33 -18.06 7.45
CA TYR A 58 4.44 -16.88 6.61
C TYR A 58 4.11 -15.64 7.43
N PHE A 59 5.03 -14.68 7.45
CA PHE A 59 4.87 -13.41 8.15
C PHE A 59 5.16 -12.24 7.21
N PRO A 60 4.11 -11.55 6.72
CA PRO A 60 4.21 -10.54 5.68
C PRO A 60 4.62 -9.15 6.21
N LEU A 61 5.82 -9.05 6.80
CA LEU A 61 6.32 -7.81 7.42
C LEU A 61 6.26 -6.60 6.49
N THR A 62 6.78 -6.75 5.28
CA THR A 62 6.89 -5.64 4.33
C THR A 62 5.50 -5.14 3.94
N THR A 63 4.57 -6.07 3.73
CA THR A 63 3.17 -5.75 3.39
C THR A 63 2.46 -5.05 4.55
N SER A 64 2.61 -5.55 5.78
CA SER A 64 1.99 -4.93 6.97
C SER A 64 2.50 -3.51 7.22
N VAL A 65 3.81 -3.28 7.08
CA VAL A 65 4.39 -1.93 7.22
C VAL A 65 3.90 -1.00 6.12
N LEU A 66 3.87 -1.46 4.87
CA LEU A 66 3.38 -0.66 3.75
C LEU A 66 1.92 -0.24 3.95
N ILE A 67 1.05 -1.19 4.30
CA ILE A 67 -0.37 -0.92 4.58
C ILE A 67 -0.49 0.08 5.74
N SER A 68 0.28 -0.09 6.81
CA SER A 68 0.25 0.83 7.96
C SER A 68 0.62 2.25 7.55
N VAL A 69 1.70 2.44 6.79
CA VAL A 69 2.14 3.78 6.34
C VAL A 69 1.06 4.42 5.47
N VAL A 70 0.44 3.67 4.56
CA VAL A 70 -0.62 4.16 3.68
C VAL A 70 -1.84 4.58 4.50
N VAL A 71 -2.33 3.73 5.39
CA VAL A 71 -3.49 4.04 6.25
C VAL A 71 -3.18 5.22 7.16
N SER A 72 -2.00 5.25 7.78
CA SER A 72 -1.56 6.38 8.60
C SER A 72 -1.51 7.69 7.80
N LEU A 73 -1.02 7.67 6.56
CA LEU A 73 -0.97 8.86 5.71
C LEU A 73 -2.37 9.34 5.31
N LEU A 74 -3.28 8.42 4.98
CA LEU A 74 -4.68 8.74 4.68
C LEU A 74 -5.39 9.34 5.90
N LEU A 75 -5.23 8.72 7.07
CA LEU A 75 -5.78 9.24 8.33
C LEU A 75 -5.17 10.59 8.71
N TYR A 76 -3.87 10.77 8.47
CA TYR A 76 -3.19 12.04 8.71
C TYR A 76 -3.78 13.16 7.82
N LEU A 77 -3.93 12.90 6.51
CA LEU A 77 -4.52 13.85 5.57
C LEU A 77 -5.99 14.16 5.92
N LEU A 78 -6.76 13.14 6.31
CA LEU A 78 -8.14 13.31 6.75
C LEU A 78 -8.21 14.12 8.07
N SER A 79 -7.30 13.87 9.02
CA SER A 79 -7.21 14.63 10.26
C SER A 79 -6.82 16.10 10.02
N LEU A 80 -5.99 16.35 9.00
CA LEU A 80 -5.61 17.69 8.58
C LEU A 80 -6.80 18.42 7.92
N PHE A 81 -7.64 17.68 7.19
CA PHE A 81 -8.88 18.21 6.63
C PHE A 81 -9.90 18.53 7.72
N LEU A 82 -10.06 17.66 8.73
CA LEU A 82 -11.02 17.82 9.84
C LEU A 82 -10.60 18.83 10.90
N ARG A 83 -9.31 19.19 10.99
CA ARG A 83 -8.79 20.20 11.93
C ARG A 83 -8.94 21.65 11.43
N ARG A 84 -9.37 21.86 10.19
CA ARG A 84 -9.73 23.18 9.64
C ARG A 84 -11.23 23.30 9.54
#